data_AF-A0A5E7T544-F1
#
_entry.id   AF-A0A5E7T544-F1
#
_cell.length_a   1.000
_cell.length_b   1.000
_cell.length_c   1.000
_cell.angle_alpha   90.00
_cell.angle_beta   90.00
_cell.angle_gamma   90.00
#
_symmetry.space_group_name_H-M   'P 1'
#
loop_
_entity.id
_entity.type
_entity.pdbx_description
1 polymer ?
#
loop_
_entity_poly.entity_id
_entity_poly.type
_entity_poly.pdbx_seq_one_letter_code
_entity_poly.pdbx_strand_id
1 'polypeptide(L)'
;MSRSNMKGIYNSFPKGHQLVITTMDESAGRFTGTFLTAAGKENISGGFNFNNAAEKTDLSFSTSDANWAFEAKYNSDGPDFEEWNGLKKEKSNPEATALWPFYKDLSGGTAGLIVDGNLM
;
A
#
# COMPACT_ATOMS: atom_id res chain seq x y z
N MET A 1 10.93 -5.31 17.07
CA MET A 1 9.67 -5.85 16.52
C MET A 1 9.38 -5.06 15.25
N SER A 2 9.33 -5.71 14.09
CA SER A 2 8.93 -5.05 12.82
C SER A 2 7.48 -4.60 12.98
N ARG A 3 7.19 -3.33 12.69
CA ARG A 3 5.86 -2.73 12.87
C ARG A 3 4.96 -2.91 11.65
N SER A 4 5.45 -3.51 10.57
CA SER A 4 4.89 -3.18 9.26
C SER A 4 4.17 -4.35 8.62
N ASN A 5 2.87 -4.46 8.93
CA ASN A 5 1.90 -5.20 8.12
C ASN A 5 1.55 -4.44 6.81
N MET A 6 2.46 -3.61 6.30
CA MET A 6 2.26 -2.81 5.08
C MET A 6 2.50 -3.62 3.81
N LYS A 7 3.13 -4.81 3.90
CA LYS A 7 3.16 -5.74 2.76
C LYS A 7 1.75 -6.26 2.49
N GLY A 8 1.39 -6.33 1.22
CA GLY A 8 0.06 -6.77 0.83
C GLY A 8 -0.35 -6.34 -0.57
N ILE A 9 -1.57 -6.74 -0.91
CA ILE A 9 -2.26 -6.33 -2.13
C ILE A 9 -3.31 -5.31 -1.71
N TYR A 10 -3.41 -4.22 -2.47
CA TYR A 10 -4.27 -3.08 -2.17
C TYR A 10 -5.06 -2.74 -3.42
N ASN A 11 -6.38 -2.82 -3.35
CA ASN A 11 -7.27 -2.59 -4.48
C ASN A 11 -7.94 -1.21 -4.35
N SER A 12 -7.97 -0.42 -5.43
CA SER A 12 -8.62 0.89 -5.41
C SER A 12 -10.14 0.80 -5.45
N PHE A 13 -10.82 1.85 -4.96
CA PHE A 13 -12.22 2.12 -5.25
C PHE A 13 -12.39 3.52 -5.89
N PRO A 14 -13.08 3.65 -7.05
CA PRO A 14 -13.58 2.56 -7.88
C PRO A 14 -12.45 1.65 -8.39
N LYS A 15 -12.81 0.46 -8.87
CA LYS A 15 -11.83 -0.51 -9.34
C LYS A 15 -11.10 0.04 -10.58
N GLY A 16 -9.77 0.02 -10.56
CA GLY A 16 -8.96 0.50 -11.68
C GLY A 16 -7.46 0.48 -11.41
N HIS A 17 -7.07 0.48 -10.13
CA HIS A 17 -5.69 0.42 -9.70
C HIS A 17 -5.49 -0.69 -8.68
N GLN A 18 -4.29 -1.26 -8.66
CA GLN A 18 -3.86 -2.20 -7.63
C GLN A 18 -2.41 -1.93 -7.24
N LEU A 19 -2.17 -1.71 -5.96
CA LEU A 19 -0.83 -1.60 -5.39
C LEU A 19 -0.47 -2.93 -4.72
N VAL A 20 0.70 -3.47 -5.05
CA VAL A 20 1.25 -4.66 -4.40
C VAL A 20 2.60 -4.31 -3.80
N ILE A 21 2.71 -4.30 -2.48
CA ILE A 21 3.97 -4.07 -1.76
C ILE A 21 4.58 -5.42 -1.41
N THR A 22 5.75 -5.71 -1.97
CA THR A 22 6.43 -7.02 -1.81
C THR A 22 7.61 -6.96 -0.84
N THR A 23 8.40 -5.90 -0.90
CA THR A 23 9.56 -5.72 0.00
C THR A 23 9.51 -4.37 0.68
N MET A 24 10.11 -4.32 1.87
CA MET A 24 10.25 -3.12 2.67
C MET A 24 11.55 -3.18 3.44
N ASP A 25 12.21 -2.03 3.50
CA ASP A 25 13.31 -1.72 4.38
C ASP A 25 12.85 -0.56 5.28
N GLU A 26 12.38 -0.91 6.48
CA GLU A 26 11.94 0.07 7.49
C GLU A 26 13.06 1.01 7.93
N SER A 27 14.32 0.54 7.93
CA SER A 27 15.46 1.34 8.35
C SER A 27 15.81 2.43 7.35
N ALA A 28 15.63 2.13 6.06
CA ALA A 28 15.85 3.07 4.97
C ALA A 28 14.59 3.85 4.56
N GLY A 29 13.42 3.48 5.09
CA GLY A 29 12.13 4.03 4.66
C GLY A 29 11.85 3.75 3.18
N ARG A 30 12.19 2.54 2.70
CA ARG A 30 12.09 2.16 1.27
C ARG A 30 11.23 0.94 1.06
N PHE A 31 10.47 0.93 -0.03
CA PHE A 31 9.72 -0.26 -0.43
C PHE A 31 9.86 -0.54 -1.92
N THR A 32 9.58 -1.78 -2.31
CA THR A 32 9.40 -2.17 -3.71
C THR A 32 8.10 -2.93 -3.89
N GLY A 33 7.63 -2.96 -5.12
CA GLY A 33 6.36 -3.60 -5.42
C GLY A 33 6.00 -3.53 -6.89
N THR A 34 4.71 -3.71 -7.15
CA THR A 34 4.13 -3.51 -8.48
C THR A 34 2.86 -2.68 -8.38
N PHE A 35 2.59 -1.87 -9.39
CA PHE A 35 1.38 -1.06 -9.47
C PHE A 35 0.67 -1.31 -10.79
N LEU A 36 -0.61 -1.65 -10.73
CA LEU A 36 -1.46 -1.83 -11.90
C LEU A 36 -2.22 -0.53 -12.17
N THR A 37 -2.15 -0.06 -13.42
CA THR A 37 -2.95 1.06 -13.95
C THR A 37 -3.72 0.62 -15.19
N ALA A 38 -4.49 1.53 -15.77
CA ALA A 38 -5.12 1.31 -17.08
C ALA A 38 -4.09 1.07 -18.20
N ALA A 39 -2.86 1.58 -18.07
CA ALA A 39 -1.80 1.40 -19.04
C ALA A 39 -1.07 0.04 -18.90
N GLY A 40 -1.22 -0.63 -17.75
CA GLY A 40 -0.60 -1.91 -17.47
C GLY A 40 0.02 -2.01 -16.09
N LYS A 41 0.76 -3.09 -15.85
CA LYS A 41 1.44 -3.36 -14.59
C LYS A 41 2.88 -2.86 -14.66
N GLU A 42 3.28 -2.05 -13.69
CA GLU A 42 4.62 -1.47 -13.58
C GLU A 42 5.32 -1.96 -12.31
N ASN A 43 6.63 -2.19 -12.39
CA ASN A 43 7.46 -2.36 -11.20
C ASN A 43 7.71 -0.99 -10.57
N ILE A 44 7.54 -0.89 -9.26
CA ILE A 44 7.69 0.37 -8.54
C ILE A 44 8.68 0.21 -7.37
N SER A 45 9.34 1.31 -7.07
CA SER A 45 10.10 1.51 -5.85
C SER A 45 9.79 2.90 -5.31
N GLY A 46 9.70 3.02 -3.99
CA GLY A 46 9.30 4.28 -3.38
C GLY A 46 9.84 4.46 -1.98
N GLY A 47 9.46 5.58 -1.38
CA GLY A 47 9.76 5.91 0.00
C GLY A 47 8.53 5.82 0.88
N PHE A 48 8.72 5.56 2.17
CA PHE A 48 7.68 5.71 3.18
C PHE A 48 8.26 6.27 4.47
N ASN A 49 7.39 6.87 5.29
CA ASN A 49 7.75 7.46 6.58
C ASN A 49 6.62 7.28 7.61
N PHE A 50 6.97 6.80 8.80
CA PHE A 50 6.07 6.72 9.95
C PHE A 50 6.06 8.05 10.69
N ASN A 51 5.08 8.90 10.40
CA ASN A 51 4.94 10.20 11.03
C ASN A 51 4.10 10.09 12.31
N ASN A 52 4.77 9.77 13.42
CA ASN A 52 4.10 9.61 14.71
C ASN A 52 3.49 10.91 15.25
N ALA A 53 4.04 12.09 14.88
CA ALA A 53 3.51 13.37 15.33
C ALA A 53 2.19 13.74 14.65
N ALA A 54 2.01 13.32 13.40
CA ALA A 54 0.77 13.49 12.66
C ALA A 54 -0.11 12.23 12.65
N GLU A 55 0.26 11.21 13.43
CA GLU A 55 -0.44 9.93 13.57
C GLU A 55 -0.79 9.29 12.21
N LYS A 56 0.19 9.26 11.30
CA LYS A 56 0.01 8.74 9.94
C LYS A 56 1.28 8.17 9.33
N THR A 57 1.11 7.32 8.32
CA THR A 57 2.17 6.87 7.43
C THR A 57 2.02 7.55 6.08
N ASP A 58 3.09 8.16 5.59
CA ASP A 58 3.18 8.70 4.25
C ASP A 58 3.97 7.73 3.36
N LEU A 59 3.50 7.45 2.15
CA LEU A 59 4.16 6.61 1.15
C LEU A 59 4.17 7.32 -0.20
N SER A 60 5.24 7.20 -0.98
CA SER A 60 5.32 7.84 -2.30
C SER A 60 6.14 7.05 -3.31
N PHE A 61 5.72 7.09 -4.57
CA PHE A 61 6.40 6.47 -5.70
C PHE A 61 5.96 7.12 -7.02
N SER A 62 6.61 6.76 -8.11
CA SER A 62 6.25 7.21 -9.46
C SER A 62 5.96 6.01 -10.35
N THR A 63 5.00 6.19 -11.25
CA THR A 63 4.74 5.35 -12.42
C THR A 63 5.22 6.07 -13.67
N SER A 64 5.11 5.42 -14.83
CA SER A 64 5.39 6.04 -16.13
C SER A 64 4.58 7.33 -16.36
N ASP A 65 3.30 7.32 -15.98
CA ASP A 65 2.32 8.39 -16.24
C ASP A 65 2.15 9.40 -15.09
N ALA A 66 2.43 9.02 -13.84
CA ALA A 66 2.06 9.82 -12.67
C ALA A 66 3.05 9.72 -11.51
N ASN A 67 2.91 10.66 -10.58
CA ASN A 67 3.45 10.55 -9.24
C ASN A 67 2.31 10.25 -8.27
N TRP A 68 2.59 9.40 -7.29
CA TRP A 68 1.61 9.00 -6.30
C TRP A 68 2.11 9.30 -4.89
N ALA A 69 1.21 9.86 -4.07
CA ALA A 69 1.39 10.03 -2.65
C ALA A 69 0.24 9.33 -1.92
N PHE A 70 0.56 8.53 -0.93
CA PHE A 70 -0.36 7.67 -0.20
C PHE A 70 -0.31 8.05 1.29
N GLU A 71 -1.47 8.14 1.92
CA GLU A 71 -1.60 8.38 3.37
C GLU A 71 -2.42 7.26 4.01
N ALA A 72 -1.89 6.66 5.08
CA ALA A 72 -2.63 5.76 5.96
C ALA A 72 -2.62 6.33 7.38
N LYS A 73 -3.80 6.42 8.00
CA LYS A 73 -3.94 6.94 9.36
C LYS A 73 -3.58 5.86 10.37
N TYR A 74 -3.10 6.28 11.53
CA TYR A 74 -2.96 5.38 12.65
C TYR A 74 -4.33 5.09 13.27
N ASN A 75 -4.47 3.91 13.87
CA ASN A 75 -5.57 3.58 14.76
C ASN A 75 -5.09 3.64 16.23
N SER A 76 -5.93 3.21 17.17
CA SER A 76 -5.61 3.21 18.61
C SER A 76 -4.34 2.44 18.98
N ASP A 77 -3.94 1.48 18.14
CA ASP A 77 -2.79 0.59 18.37
C ASP A 77 -1.55 1.00 17.56
N GLY A 78 -1.64 2.11 16.80
CA GLY A 78 -0.55 2.67 16.01
C GLY A 78 -0.78 2.58 14.50
N PRO A 79 0.28 2.41 13.68
CA PRO A 79 0.15 2.38 12.23
C PRO A 79 -0.82 1.29 11.75
N ASP A 80 -1.83 1.71 10.99
CA ASP A 80 -2.76 0.84 10.29
C ASP A 80 -2.49 0.91 8.78
N PHE A 81 -2.58 -0.23 8.10
CA PHE A 81 -2.32 -0.35 6.67
C PHE A 81 -3.41 -1.15 5.97
N GLU A 82 -4.64 -1.17 6.51
CA GLU A 82 -5.79 -1.73 5.80
C GLU A 82 -6.39 -0.76 4.77
N GLU A 83 -6.24 0.55 5.00
CA GLU A 83 -6.71 1.59 4.09
C GLU A 83 -5.62 2.61 3.77
N TRP A 84 -5.57 3.04 2.51
CA TRP A 84 -4.76 4.16 2.07
C TRP A 84 -5.57 5.15 1.24
N ASN A 85 -5.27 6.43 1.38
CA ASN A 85 -5.72 7.48 0.47
C ASN A 85 -4.58 7.81 -0.51
N GLY A 86 -4.71 7.36 -1.76
CA GLY A 86 -3.76 7.61 -2.83
C GLY A 86 -4.11 8.85 -3.64
N LEU A 87 -3.25 9.87 -3.60
CA LEU A 87 -3.31 11.04 -4.46
C LEU A 87 -2.46 10.79 -5.72
N LYS A 88 -3.13 10.73 -6.87
CA LYS A 88 -2.50 10.71 -8.19
C LYS A 88 -2.24 12.13 -8.65
N LYS A 89 -1.02 12.41 -9.11
CA LYS A 89 -0.64 13.64 -9.80
C LYS A 89 -0.09 13.28 -11.18
N GLU A 90 -0.84 13.59 -12.24
CA GLU A 90 -0.45 13.28 -13.62
C GLU A 90 0.82 14.03 -14.00
N LYS A 91 1.77 13.37 -14.68
CA LYS A 91 3.00 14.04 -15.14
C LYS A 91 2.73 14.98 -16.31
N SER A 92 1.77 14.64 -17.17
CA SER A 92 1.36 15.44 -18.32
C SER A 92 0.55 16.69 -17.93
N ASN A 93 -0.12 16.65 -16.78
CA ASN A 93 -0.86 17.77 -16.21
C ASN A 93 -0.72 17.79 -14.68
N PRO A 94 0.38 18.35 -14.15
CA PRO A 94 0.67 18.33 -12.71
C PRO A 94 -0.40 18.99 -11.84
N GLU A 95 -1.18 19.93 -12.38
CA GLU A 95 -2.26 20.58 -11.62
C GLU A 95 -3.49 19.68 -11.47
N ALA A 96 -3.62 18.64 -12.30
CA ALA A 96 -4.68 17.65 -12.16
C ALA A 96 -4.32 16.61 -11.08
N THR A 97 -5.05 16.68 -9.97
CA THR A 97 -4.96 15.70 -8.88
C THR A 97 -6.24 14.87 -8.77
N ALA A 98 -6.10 13.57 -8.55
CA ALA A 98 -7.22 12.68 -8.28
C ALA A 98 -6.95 11.84 -7.03
N LEU A 99 -7.95 11.71 -6.16
CA LEU A 99 -7.87 10.91 -4.94
C LEU A 99 -8.53 9.55 -5.15
N TRP A 100 -7.85 8.50 -4.71
CA TRP A 100 -8.27 7.12 -4.82
C TRP A 100 -8.08 6.42 -3.48
N PRO A 101 -9.15 5.97 -2.79
CA PRO A 101 -9.00 5.06 -1.67
C PRO A 101 -8.52 3.69 -2.17
N PHE A 102 -7.68 3.04 -1.36
CA PHE A 102 -7.19 1.69 -1.56
C PHE A 102 -7.40 0.86 -0.31
N TYR A 103 -7.87 -0.37 -0.49
CA TYR A 103 -8.16 -1.30 0.59
C TYR A 103 -7.31 -2.55 0.47
N LYS A 104 -6.72 -2.97 1.59
CA LYS A 104 -5.94 -4.19 1.66
C LYS A 104 -6.83 -5.40 1.39
N ASP A 105 -6.34 -6.30 0.56
CA ASP A 105 -6.97 -7.59 0.34
C ASP A 105 -6.70 -8.52 1.53
N LEU A 106 -7.76 -8.77 2.32
CA LEU A 106 -7.72 -9.64 3.50
C LEU A 106 -8.22 -11.06 3.19
N SER A 107 -8.62 -11.35 1.94
CA SER A 107 -9.20 -12.64 1.56
C SER A 107 -8.23 -13.83 1.66
N GLY A 108 -6.93 -13.57 1.79
CA GLY A 108 -5.89 -14.59 2.03
C GLY A 108 -5.84 -15.17 3.46
N GLY A 109 -6.74 -14.75 4.35
CA GLY A 109 -6.76 -15.16 5.77
C GLY A 109 -7.34 -16.54 6.10
N THR A 110 -7.37 -17.48 5.15
CA THR A 110 -7.70 -18.90 5.42
C THR A 110 -6.81 -19.84 4.62
N ALA A 111 -5.56 -19.98 5.05
CA ALA A 111 -4.71 -21.12 4.71
C ALA A 111 -3.74 -21.40 5.88
N GLY A 112 -4.06 -22.41 6.71
CA GLY A 112 -3.05 -23.08 7.53
C GLY A 112 -3.22 -23.14 9.05
N LEU A 113 -4.43 -23.37 9.59
CA LEU A 113 -4.57 -24.19 10.81
C LEU A 113 -5.16 -25.54 10.38
N ILE A 114 -4.35 -26.33 9.69
CA ILE A 114 -4.45 -27.79 9.81
C ILE A 114 -3.61 -28.09 11.04
N VAL A 115 -4.26 -28.16 12.21
CA VAL A 115 -3.69 -28.92 13.32
C VAL A 115 -3.73 -30.37 12.87
N ASP A 116 -2.58 -31.02 12.94
CA ASP A 116 -2.30 -32.38 12.50
C ASP A 116 -3.51 -33.30 12.58
N GLY A 117 -3.77 -33.97 11.46
CA GLY A 117 -4.77 -35.01 11.39
C GLY A 117 -4.49 -36.07 12.44
N ASN A 118 -5.25 -36.02 13.53
CA ASN A 118 -5.51 -37.19 14.35
C ASN A 118 -6.88 -37.04 14.98
N LEU A 119 -7.82 -37.84 14.47
CA LEU A 119 -9.03 -38.20 15.21
C LEU A 119 -8.61 -39.07 16.40
N MET A 120 -8.96 -38.63 17.61
CA MET A 120 -9.56 -39.48 18.64
C MET A 120 -10.71 -38.71 19.28
#